data_AF-A0A249MZ49-F1
#
_entry.id   AF-A0A249MZ49-F1
#
_cell.length_a   1.000
_cell.length_b   1.000
_cell.length_c   1.000
_cell.angle_alpha   90.00
_cell.angle_beta   90.00
_cell.angle_gamma   90.00
#
_symmetry.space_group_name_H-M   'P 1'
#
loop_
_entity.id
_entity.type
_entity.pdbx_description
1 polymer ?
#
loop_
_entity_poly.entity_id
_entity_poly.type
_entity_poly.pdbx_seq_one_letter_code
_entity_poly.pdbx_strand_id
1 'polypeptide(L)' 'MQPERAPRLDLLTLLGPAPVDALWEAEKAGWRAFVMGHGGSSYRRGSARDQAWQRGFDAAAASRDPARLML' A
#
# COMPACT_ATOMS: atom_id res chain seq x y z
N MET A 1 5.79 44.45 11.90
CA MET A 1 5.22 43.18 11.37
C MET A 1 6.35 42.42 10.70
N GLN A 2 6.79 41.31 11.28
CA GLN A 2 7.80 40.46 10.65
C GLN A 2 7.10 39.49 9.69
N PRO A 3 7.61 39.26 8.48
CA PRO A 3 7.01 38.27 7.58
C PRO A 3 7.25 36.88 8.17
N GLU A 4 6.16 36.17 8.47
CA GLU A 4 6.15 34.73 8.75
C GLU A 4 6.99 34.04 7.67
N ARG A 5 8.16 33.50 8.06
CA ARG A 5 8.97 32.68 7.18
C ARG A 5 8.15 31.43 6.87
N ALA A 6 7.52 31.39 5.70
CA ALA A 6 6.99 30.16 5.15
C ALA A 6 8.05 29.06 5.29
N PRO A 7 7.70 27.86 5.77
CA PRO A 7 8.66 26.78 5.95
C PRO A 7 9.38 26.57 4.62
N ARG A 8 10.70 26.74 4.64
CA ARG A 8 11.54 26.46 3.47
C ARG A 8 11.38 24.98 3.18
N LEU A 9 10.58 24.66 2.17
CA LEU A 9 10.46 23.32 1.62
C LEU A 9 11.83 22.94 1.06
N ASP A 10 12.55 22.09 1.77
CA ASP A 10 13.78 21.52 1.26
C ASP A 10 13.42 20.48 0.20
N LEU A 11 13.75 20.79 -1.05
CA LEU A 11 13.46 19.94 -2.21
C LEU A 11 14.21 18.61 -2.13
N LEU A 12 15.34 18.55 -1.42
CA LEU A 12 16.09 17.31 -1.22
C LEU A 12 15.34 16.34 -0.30
N THR A 13 14.58 16.83 0.68
CA THR A 13 13.70 15.99 1.50
C THR A 13 12.56 15.35 0.71
N LEU A 14 12.13 15.95 -0.40
CA LEU A 14 11.12 15.34 -1.30
C LEU A 14 11.70 14.20 -2.15
N LEU A 15 13.01 14.17 -2.32
CA LEU A 15 13.73 13.12 -3.05
C LEU A 15 14.14 11.97 -2.12
N GLY A 16 13.98 12.13 -0.81
CA GLY A 16 14.14 11.05 0.16
C GLY A 16 13.09 9.96 -0.08
N PRO A 17 13.36 8.71 0.34
CA PRO A 17 12.38 7.63 0.22
C PRO A 17 11.08 8.03 0.92
N ALA A 18 9.98 7.99 0.16
CA ALA A 18 8.67 8.29 0.70
C ALA A 18 8.36 7.35 1.88
N PRO A 19 7.64 7.81 2.91
CA PRO A 19 7.16 6.94 3.97
C PRO A 19 6.41 5.76 3.36
N VAL A 20 6.73 4.55 3.82
CA VAL A 20 6.04 3.34 3.37
C VAL A 20 4.60 3.41 3.85
N ASP A 21 3.66 3.46 2.91
CA ASP A 21 2.23 3.36 3.21
C ASP A 21 1.89 1.92 3.60
N ALA A 22 1.69 1.70 4.90
CA ALA A 22 1.46 0.38 5.45
C ALA A 22 0.13 -0.25 5.01
N LEU A 23 -0.85 0.54 4.55
CA LEU A 23 -2.09 0.01 3.98
C LEU A 23 -1.89 -0.40 2.53
N TRP A 24 -1.14 0.39 1.77
CA TRP A 24 -0.74 0.02 0.41
C TRP A 24 0.10 -1.26 0.37
N GLU A 25 1.06 -1.42 1.30
CA GLU A 25 1.83 -2.66 1.39
C GLU A 25 0.95 -3.87 1.73
N ALA A 26 -0.04 -3.70 2.61
CA ALA A 26 -0.99 -4.75 2.94
C ALA A 26 -1.84 -5.15 1.72
N GLU A 27 -2.31 -4.16 0.95
CA GLU A 27 -3.08 -4.39 -0.28
C GLU A 27 -2.26 -5.15 -1.34
N LYS A 28 -1.01 -4.74 -1.57
CA LYS A 28 -0.08 -5.49 -2.46
C LYS A 28 0.18 -6.91 -1.96
N ALA A 29 0.29 -7.11 -0.65
CA ALA A 29 0.46 -8.44 -0.08
C ALA A 29 -0.77 -9.33 -0.34
N GLY A 30 -1.98 -8.77 -0.28
CA GLY A 30 -3.22 -9.46 -0.65
C GLY A 30 -3.24 -9.89 -2.10
N TRP A 31 -2.85 -8.98 -3.01
CA TRP A 31 -2.74 -9.28 -4.44
C TRP A 31 -1.77 -10.45 -4.70
N ARG A 32 -0.57 -10.38 -4.11
CA ARG A 32 0.45 -11.44 -4.24
C ARG A 32 -0.04 -12.77 -3.70
N ALA A 33 -0.75 -12.76 -2.56
CA ALA A 33 -1.31 -13.97 -1.98
C ALA A 33 -2.31 -14.64 -2.95
N PHE A 34 -3.18 -13.87 -3.61
CA PHE A 34 -4.07 -14.41 -4.63
C PHE A 34 -3.30 -15.04 -5.80
N VAL A 35 -2.35 -14.31 -6.39
CA VAL A 35 -1.54 -14.77 -7.52
C VAL A 35 -0.77 -16.06 -7.19
N MET A 36 -0.26 -16.16 -5.97
CA MET A 36 0.52 -17.31 -5.50
C MET A 36 -0.35 -18.45 -4.91
N GLY A 37 -1.68 -18.29 -4.88
CA GLY A 37 -2.60 -19.31 -4.35
C GLY A 37 -2.58 -19.46 -2.83
N HIS A 38 -2.20 -18.42 -2.09
CA HIS A 38 -2.22 -18.39 -0.63
C HIS A 38 -3.49 -17.73 -0.08
N GLY A 39 -4.22 -18.43 0.78
CA GLY A 39 -5.38 -17.89 1.47
C GLY A 39 -5.05 -17.46 2.91
N GLY A 40 -5.24 -16.19 3.23
CA GLY A 40 -5.20 -15.67 4.60
C GLY A 40 -4.25 -14.49 4.81
N SER A 41 -4.77 -13.49 5.51
CA SER A 41 -4.02 -12.32 5.99
C SER A 41 -3.23 -12.67 7.25
N SER A 42 -1.97 -12.24 7.32
CA SER A 42 -1.15 -12.33 8.53
C SER A 42 -1.41 -11.19 9.52
N TYR A 43 -2.30 -10.25 9.19
CA TYR A 43 -2.65 -9.13 10.07
C TYR A 43 -3.71 -9.53 11.09
N ARG A 44 -3.82 -8.73 12.16
CA ARG A 44 -4.91 -8.90 13.13
C ARG A 44 -6.26 -8.76 12.41
N ARG A 45 -7.08 -9.80 12.48
CA ARG A 45 -8.42 -9.82 11.85
C ARG A 45 -9.24 -8.58 12.22
N GLY A 46 -9.83 -7.94 11.21
CA GLY A 46 -10.65 -6.72 11.35
C GLY A 46 -9.85 -5.41 11.46
N SER A 47 -8.52 -5.47 11.53
CA SER A 47 -7.68 -4.26 11.49
C SER A 47 -7.72 -3.58 10.12
N ALA A 48 -7.32 -2.31 10.05
CA ALA A 48 -7.23 -1.58 8.78
C ALA A 48 -6.31 -2.27 7.76
N ARG A 49 -5.22 -2.91 8.23
CA ARG A 49 -4.29 -3.68 7.37
C ARG A 49 -4.92 -4.97 6.88
N ASP A 50 -5.68 -5.65 7.73
CA ASP A 50 -6.42 -6.86 7.34
C ASP A 50 -7.46 -6.54 6.25
N GLN A 51 -8.19 -5.44 6.41
CA GLN A 51 -9.13 -4.97 5.40
C GLN A 51 -8.43 -4.54 4.10
N ALA A 52 -7.29 -3.86 4.19
CA ALA A 52 -6.51 -3.48 3.01
C ALA A 52 -5.97 -4.71 2.27
N TRP A 53 -5.47 -5.71 3.00
CA TRP A 53 -5.07 -6.99 2.43
C TRP A 53 -6.24 -7.67 1.71
N GLN A 54 -7.42 -7.73 2.33
CA GLN A 54 -8.60 -8.35 1.72
C GLN A 54 -9.00 -7.64 0.43
N ARG A 55 -8.98 -6.29 0.40
CA ARG A 55 -9.25 -5.52 -0.82
C ARG A 55 -8.30 -5.89 -1.96
N GLY A 56 -7.01 -6.03 -1.68
CA GLY A 56 -6.02 -6.41 -2.69
C GLY A 56 -6.23 -7.83 -3.21
N PHE A 57 -6.58 -8.75 -2.31
CA PHE A 57 -6.92 -10.14 -2.67
C PHE A 57 -8.16 -10.20 -3.57
N ASP A 58 -9.23 -9.49 -3.19
CA ASP A 58 -10.48 -9.44 -3.96
C ASP A 58 -10.28 -8.75 -5.32
N ALA A 59 -9.49 -7.68 -5.38
CA ALA A 59 -9.15 -7.00 -6.63
C ALA A 59 -8.36 -7.90 -7.58
N ALA A 60 -7.42 -8.70 -7.07
CA ALA A 60 -6.69 -9.68 -7.86
C ALA A 60 -7.63 -10.78 -8.39
N ALA A 61 -8.58 -11.25 -7.57
CA ALA A 61 -9.59 -12.23 -7.96
C ALA A 61 -10.53 -11.72 -9.06
N ALA A 62 -10.84 -10.43 -9.04
CA ALA A 62 -11.66 -9.77 -10.06
C ALA A 62 -10.87 -9.42 -11.34
N SER A 63 -9.53 -9.50 -11.31
CA SER A 63 -8.69 -9.16 -12.45
C SER A 63 -8.65 -10.27 -13.50
N ARG A 64 -8.61 -9.87 -14.78
CA ARG A 64 -8.51 -10.80 -15.90
C ARG A 64 -7.12 -11.42 -16.05
N ASP A 65 -6.08 -10.71 -15.60
CA ASP A 65 -4.68 -11.16 -15.65
C ASP A 65 -3.90 -10.60 -14.44
N PRO A 66 -4.17 -11.11 -13.23
CA PRO A 66 -3.58 -10.58 -12.00
C PRO A 66 -2.07 -10.82 -11.90
N ALA A 67 -1.56 -11.89 -12.53
CA ALA A 67 -0.13 -12.19 -12.54
C ALA A 67 0.66 -11.16 -13.36
N ARG A 68 0.12 -10.71 -14.50
CA ARG A 68 0.78 -9.72 -15.37
C ARG A 68 0.78 -8.29 -14.82
N LEU A 69 -0.17 -7.98 -13.93
CA LEU A 69 -0.29 -6.67 -13.29
C LEU A 69 0.49 -6.59 -11.97
N MET A 70 1.17 -7.66 -11.57
CA MET A 70 1.99 -7.69 -10.37
C MET A 70 3.34 -7.02 -10.65
N LEU A 71 3.54 -5.82 -10.07
CA LEU A 71 4.83 -5.10 -10.08
C LEU A 71 5.79 -5.62 -8.99
#